data_AF-A0A7W0PMD4-F1
#
_entry.id   AF-A0A7W0PMD4-F1
#
_cell.length_a   1.000
_cell.length_b   1.000
_cell.length_c   1.000
_cell.angle_alpha   90.00
_cell.angle_beta   90.00
_cell.angle_gamma   90.00
#
_symmetry.space_group_name_H-M   'P 1'
#
loop_
_entity.id
_entity.type
_entity.pdbx_description
1 polymer ?
#
loop_
_entity_poly.entity_id
_entity_poly.type
_entity_poly.pdbx_seq_one_letter_code
_entity_poly.pdbx_strand_id
1 'polypeptide(L)'
;MAKRLSLSGKSAGSHGHSHAGGPLGWLAAIFHLHGHEHEVQDLSGDPAFGTREGIRTIWIALGALALTTVLQIFIVVISGSVALLADTVHNFGDMLNSIPLLIAFYLSRRVATRRYTYGYGRAEDVAGVVIVFSIVFSAGYILWESFGKLLDPEPIDRLPWVAAAAVIGFLGNEAVALFQIRTGNRIGSASLVADGLHARIDGLTSLVVLVAVAGSAFGFPILDPIVGLLIGVAILFIARDATLRVWHRLMDAVDPHVVDQIEQYASEVSGVEDIASVRVRWLGHELQSEIGIAVAEGRTLAEGQAVVANVKRVLHEHVRHLSLVTVEIVTMTAAAPPSMAGGRSTSMGILPPRYQDPNTRVSAAPMGAAALQYDEKGDVAWNEMWTGYCELALAGGAPHRGTLLEPVHEEAIAADPEKYEWVLKELERGIAQVTKLPVQRSPVPGWIGLECTDEEMAIWLLRAIVVENVTVRREDNVLWFPAGPHFRLEREIKNVVTVVAKTTHYWQEHIAGLPVGAR
;
A
#
# COMPACT_ATOMS: atom_id res chain seq x y z
N MET A 1 37.62 -17.89 -38.58
CA MET A 1 38.92 -18.04 -37.87
C MET A 1 39.11 -16.76 -37.04
N ALA A 2 39.53 -16.90 -35.77
CA ALA A 2 39.49 -15.92 -34.66
C ALA A 2 38.09 -15.74 -34.02
N LYS A 3 37.71 -16.39 -32.91
CA LYS A 3 38.29 -16.64 -31.57
C LYS A 3 38.22 -15.40 -30.66
N ARG A 4 37.10 -15.23 -29.94
CA ARG A 4 36.99 -14.40 -28.73
C ARG A 4 36.87 -15.32 -27.52
N LEU A 5 37.81 -15.19 -26.61
CA LEU A 5 37.92 -15.90 -25.34
C LEU A 5 36.88 -15.34 -24.35
N SER A 6 36.06 -16.23 -23.80
CA SER A 6 35.33 -16.04 -22.55
C SER A 6 36.01 -16.91 -21.50
N LEU A 7 36.49 -16.30 -20.42
CA LEU A 7 37.02 -17.02 -19.27
C LEU A 7 36.02 -16.92 -18.10
N SER A 8 35.69 -18.12 -17.64
CA SER A 8 34.87 -18.49 -16.50
C SER A 8 35.51 -18.09 -15.17
N GLY A 9 34.65 -17.70 -14.22
CA GLY A 9 34.98 -17.59 -12.81
C GLY A 9 33.70 -17.68 -11.96
N LYS A 10 33.10 -18.88 -11.89
CA LYS A 10 31.97 -19.19 -10.99
C LYS A 10 32.53 -19.64 -9.62
N SER A 11 32.22 -18.90 -8.55
CA SER A 11 32.17 -19.44 -7.19
C SER A 11 30.72 -19.77 -6.84
N ALA A 12 30.44 -21.03 -6.58
CA ALA A 12 29.13 -21.50 -6.13
C ALA A 12 29.00 -21.30 -4.61
N GLY A 13 27.95 -20.57 -4.20
CA GLY A 13 27.42 -20.57 -2.84
C GLY A 13 25.96 -21.01 -2.90
N SER A 14 25.68 -22.21 -2.40
CA SER A 14 24.35 -22.81 -2.34
C SER A 14 23.56 -22.27 -1.15
N HIS A 15 22.39 -21.67 -1.39
CA HIS A 15 21.36 -21.52 -0.37
C HIS A 15 20.17 -22.43 -0.74
N GLY A 16 19.96 -23.47 0.05
CA GLY A 16 18.79 -24.33 -0.03
C GLY A 16 17.60 -23.68 0.66
N HIS A 17 16.49 -23.53 -0.05
CA HIS A 17 15.20 -23.25 0.55
C HIS A 17 14.46 -24.56 0.80
N SER A 18 14.20 -24.86 2.07
CA SER A 18 13.30 -25.92 2.49
C SER A 18 11.86 -25.51 2.18
N HIS A 19 11.24 -26.14 1.18
CA HIS A 19 9.80 -26.03 0.99
C HIS A 19 9.10 -26.89 2.06
N ALA A 20 8.26 -26.25 2.88
CA ALA A 20 7.34 -26.96 3.76
C ALA A 20 6.28 -27.66 2.90
N GLY A 21 6.50 -28.94 2.61
CA GLY A 21 5.53 -29.81 1.94
C GLY A 21 4.45 -30.24 2.93
N GLY A 22 3.26 -29.67 2.81
CA GLY A 22 2.06 -30.08 3.55
C GLY A 22 0.79 -29.47 2.94
N PRO A 23 -0.41 -29.98 3.26
CA PRO A 23 -1.68 -29.50 2.70
C PRO A 23 -1.93 -28.01 2.98
N LEU A 24 -1.43 -27.48 4.11
CA LEU A 24 -1.45 -26.03 4.39
C LEU A 24 -0.54 -25.21 3.46
N GLY A 25 0.60 -25.77 3.01
CA GLY A 25 1.48 -25.12 2.05
C GLY A 25 0.88 -25.05 0.64
N TRP A 26 0.07 -26.04 0.27
CA TRP A 26 -0.71 -26.04 -0.97
C TRP A 26 -1.85 -25.02 -0.92
N LEU A 27 -2.58 -24.93 0.20
CA LEU A 27 -3.57 -23.87 0.41
C LEU A 27 -2.92 -22.48 0.38
N ALA A 28 -1.80 -22.29 1.09
CA ALA A 28 -1.05 -21.03 1.07
C ALA A 28 -0.53 -20.66 -0.32
N ALA A 29 -0.16 -21.64 -1.17
CA ALA A 29 0.26 -21.40 -2.55
C ALA A 29 -0.90 -21.00 -3.48
N ILE A 30 -2.12 -21.46 -3.21
CA ILE A 30 -3.33 -21.00 -3.91
C ILE A 30 -3.69 -19.55 -3.51
N PHE A 31 -3.47 -19.19 -2.24
CA PHE A 31 -3.81 -17.86 -1.71
C PHE A 31 -2.72 -16.80 -1.90
N HIS A 32 -1.44 -17.18 -1.99
CA HIS A 32 -0.36 -16.25 -2.27
C HIS A 32 0.01 -16.24 -3.75
N LEU A 33 -0.51 -15.24 -4.48
CA LEU A 33 0.00 -14.81 -5.78
C LEU A 33 1.49 -14.43 -5.66
N HIS A 34 2.39 -15.34 -6.01
CA HIS A 34 3.73 -14.96 -6.47
C HIS A 34 3.58 -14.33 -7.86
N GLY A 35 3.64 -13.01 -7.92
CA GLY A 35 3.89 -12.28 -9.15
C GLY A 35 5.32 -12.56 -9.62
N HIS A 36 5.53 -13.64 -10.35
CA HIS A 36 6.71 -13.76 -11.19
C HIS A 36 6.42 -13.00 -12.48
N GLU A 37 6.89 -11.75 -12.54
CA GLU A 37 6.95 -10.98 -13.77
C GLU A 37 7.93 -11.66 -14.73
N HIS A 38 7.40 -12.46 -15.65
CA HIS A 38 8.14 -12.80 -16.86
C HIS A 38 7.99 -11.63 -17.82
N GLU A 39 9.08 -10.86 -17.94
CA GLU A 39 9.26 -9.80 -18.91
C GLU A 39 9.19 -10.37 -20.34
N VAL A 40 8.00 -10.35 -20.92
CA VAL A 40 7.80 -10.54 -22.36
C VAL A 40 7.56 -9.16 -22.95
N GLN A 41 8.48 -8.70 -23.79
CA GLN A 41 8.30 -7.55 -24.69
C GLN A 41 7.30 -7.96 -25.77
N ASP A 42 6.04 -7.54 -25.65
CA ASP A 42 5.07 -7.57 -26.74
C ASP A 42 4.59 -6.15 -27.02
N LEU A 43 4.44 -5.82 -28.31
CA LEU A 43 4.05 -4.50 -28.81
C LEU A 43 2.64 -4.10 -28.35
N SER A 44 2.51 -3.55 -27.15
CA SER A 44 1.24 -3.14 -26.52
C SER A 44 1.10 -1.62 -26.41
N GLY A 45 1.50 -0.88 -27.46
CA GLY A 45 1.41 0.58 -27.50
C GLY A 45 0.07 1.15 -27.99
N ASP A 46 -0.83 0.32 -28.53
CA ASP A 46 -2.14 0.77 -29.03
C ASP A 46 -3.27 0.46 -28.01
N PRO A 47 -3.90 1.48 -27.41
CA PRO A 47 -5.01 1.28 -26.48
C PRO A 47 -6.20 0.51 -27.09
N ALA A 48 -6.40 0.60 -28.41
CA ALA A 48 -7.42 -0.17 -29.09
C ALA A 48 -7.15 -1.68 -29.05
N PHE A 49 -5.90 -2.10 -28.90
CA PHE A 49 -5.53 -3.50 -28.77
C PHE A 49 -5.98 -4.07 -27.42
N GLY A 50 -5.69 -3.38 -26.31
CA GLY A 50 -6.09 -3.79 -24.97
C GLY A 50 -7.61 -3.96 -24.85
N THR A 51 -8.38 -3.01 -25.40
CA THR A 51 -9.84 -3.09 -25.43
C THR A 51 -10.35 -4.29 -26.24
N ARG A 52 -9.78 -4.57 -27.43
CA ARG A 52 -10.19 -5.72 -28.27
C ARG A 52 -9.86 -7.05 -27.59
N GLU A 53 -8.70 -7.11 -26.95
CA GLU A 53 -8.27 -8.28 -26.21
C GLU A 53 -9.14 -8.54 -24.97
N GLY A 54 -9.52 -7.49 -24.24
CA GLY A 54 -10.50 -7.56 -23.14
C GLY A 54 -11.84 -8.12 -23.61
N ILE A 55 -12.42 -7.57 -24.69
CA ILE A 55 -13.68 -8.06 -25.28
C ILE A 55 -13.58 -9.54 -25.69
N ARG A 56 -12.50 -9.92 -26.37
CA ARG A 56 -12.27 -11.32 -26.78
C ARG A 56 -12.19 -12.23 -25.57
N THR A 57 -11.50 -11.80 -24.52
CA THR A 57 -11.34 -12.57 -23.29
C THR A 57 -12.68 -12.83 -22.62
N ILE A 58 -13.52 -11.81 -22.50
CA ILE A 58 -14.84 -11.93 -21.90
C ILE A 58 -15.75 -12.84 -22.73
N TRP A 59 -15.73 -12.74 -24.06
CA TRP A 59 -16.53 -13.65 -24.89
C TRP A 59 -16.09 -15.10 -24.78
N ILE A 60 -14.78 -15.37 -24.69
CA ILE A 60 -14.26 -16.72 -24.46
C ILE A 60 -14.67 -17.23 -23.07
N ALA A 61 -14.57 -16.37 -22.04
CA ALA A 61 -14.99 -16.69 -20.68
C ALA A 61 -16.48 -17.01 -20.60
N LEU A 62 -17.35 -16.14 -21.15
CA LEU A 62 -18.79 -16.37 -21.25
C LEU A 62 -19.11 -17.66 -22.01
N GLY A 63 -18.41 -17.95 -23.12
CA GLY A 63 -18.59 -19.21 -23.85
C GLY A 63 -18.20 -20.44 -23.04
N ALA A 64 -17.12 -20.35 -22.27
CA ALA A 64 -16.67 -21.43 -21.38
C ALA A 64 -17.64 -21.65 -20.20
N LEU A 65 -18.10 -20.57 -19.57
CA LEU A 65 -19.11 -20.61 -18.49
C LEU A 65 -20.48 -21.09 -19.00
N ALA A 66 -20.87 -20.71 -20.21
CA ALA A 66 -22.07 -21.22 -20.84
C ALA A 66 -21.97 -22.73 -21.10
N LEU A 67 -20.80 -23.20 -21.57
CA LEU A 67 -20.56 -24.62 -21.77
C LEU A 67 -20.63 -25.41 -20.44
N THR A 68 -20.02 -24.90 -19.37
CA THR A 68 -20.05 -25.56 -18.06
C THR A 68 -21.48 -25.60 -17.50
N THR A 69 -22.23 -24.50 -17.63
CA THR A 69 -23.65 -24.43 -17.26
C THR A 69 -24.49 -25.44 -18.05
N VAL A 70 -24.28 -25.58 -19.37
CA VAL A 70 -24.99 -26.58 -20.18
C VAL A 70 -24.68 -28.01 -19.73
N LEU A 71 -23.42 -28.31 -19.40
CA LEU A 71 -23.03 -29.61 -18.86
C LEU A 71 -23.69 -29.89 -17.51
N GLN A 72 -23.79 -28.89 -16.63
CA GLN A 72 -24.50 -29.00 -15.35
C GLN A 72 -26.01 -29.20 -15.56
N ILE A 73 -26.65 -28.48 -16.49
CA ILE A 73 -28.06 -28.69 -16.86
C ILE A 73 -28.29 -30.15 -17.28
N PHE A 74 -27.39 -30.72 -18.09
CA PHE A 74 -27.50 -32.12 -18.48
C PHE A 74 -27.45 -33.07 -17.28
N ILE A 75 -26.56 -32.80 -16.31
CA ILE A 75 -26.48 -33.53 -15.04
C ILE A 75 -27.77 -33.37 -14.22
N VAL A 76 -28.34 -32.17 -14.15
CA VAL A 76 -29.61 -31.89 -13.44
C VAL A 76 -30.74 -32.70 -14.04
N VAL A 77 -30.89 -32.68 -15.38
CA VAL A 77 -31.98 -33.38 -16.09
C VAL A 77 -31.89 -34.89 -15.86
N ILE A 78 -30.69 -35.47 -15.87
CA ILE A 78 -30.51 -36.90 -15.63
C ILE A 78 -30.69 -37.25 -14.15
N SER A 79 -30.18 -36.42 -13.24
CA SER A 79 -30.25 -36.68 -11.79
C SER A 79 -31.65 -36.46 -11.21
N GLY A 80 -32.45 -35.57 -11.83
CA GLY A 80 -33.76 -35.15 -11.34
C GLY A 80 -33.69 -34.35 -10.03
N SER A 81 -32.52 -33.80 -9.68
CA SER A 81 -32.29 -33.14 -8.39
C SER A 81 -32.66 -31.66 -8.41
N VAL A 82 -33.57 -31.26 -7.52
CA VAL A 82 -33.95 -29.85 -7.31
C VAL A 82 -32.80 -29.04 -6.72
N ALA A 83 -31.97 -29.66 -5.86
CA ALA A 83 -30.80 -29.00 -5.29
C ALA A 83 -29.77 -28.62 -6.36
N LEU A 84 -29.52 -29.51 -7.35
CA LEU A 84 -28.59 -29.21 -8.45
C LEU A 84 -29.16 -28.17 -9.42
N LEU A 85 -30.49 -28.10 -9.55
CA LEU A 85 -31.14 -27.07 -10.35
C LEU A 85 -30.89 -25.68 -9.76
N ALA A 86 -31.01 -25.53 -8.44
CA ALA A 86 -30.72 -24.27 -7.75
C ALA A 86 -29.26 -23.81 -7.99
N ASP A 87 -28.30 -24.74 -7.86
CA ASP A 87 -26.88 -24.48 -8.11
C ASP A 87 -26.62 -24.07 -9.58
N THR A 88 -27.32 -24.68 -10.52
CA THR A 88 -27.22 -24.34 -11.95
C THR A 88 -27.77 -22.95 -12.26
N VAL A 89 -28.87 -22.56 -11.61
CA VAL A 89 -29.44 -21.20 -11.74
C VAL A 89 -28.49 -20.16 -11.15
N HIS A 90 -27.81 -20.49 -10.04
CA HIS A 90 -26.80 -19.62 -9.44
C HIS A 90 -25.62 -19.39 -10.42
N ASN A 91 -25.01 -20.46 -10.94
CA ASN A 91 -23.93 -20.38 -11.94
C ASN A 91 -24.33 -19.58 -13.20
N PHE A 92 -25.59 -19.69 -13.64
CA PHE A 92 -26.09 -18.87 -14.75
C PHE A 92 -26.17 -17.38 -14.38
N GLY A 93 -26.61 -17.05 -13.16
CA GLY A 93 -26.62 -15.69 -12.64
C GLY A 93 -25.21 -15.09 -12.59
N ASP A 94 -24.22 -15.86 -12.14
CA ASP A 94 -22.83 -15.42 -12.03
C ASP A 94 -22.21 -15.20 -13.43
N MET A 95 -22.54 -16.04 -14.41
CA MET A 95 -22.16 -15.79 -15.81
C MET A 95 -22.68 -14.43 -16.32
N LEU A 96 -23.87 -14.00 -15.90
CA LEU A 96 -24.41 -12.69 -16.29
C LEU A 96 -23.65 -11.52 -15.63
N ASN A 97 -22.90 -11.76 -14.56
CA ASN A 97 -22.14 -10.72 -13.85
C ASN A 97 -20.96 -10.17 -14.67
N SER A 98 -20.51 -10.90 -15.69
CA SER A 98 -19.50 -10.41 -16.64
C SER A 98 -20.09 -9.49 -17.74
N ILE A 99 -21.42 -9.40 -17.88
CA ILE A 99 -22.07 -8.55 -18.88
C ILE A 99 -21.82 -7.05 -18.65
N PRO A 100 -21.95 -6.50 -17.42
CA PRO A 100 -21.56 -5.12 -17.13
C PRO A 100 -20.15 -4.78 -17.62
N LEU A 101 -19.19 -5.68 -17.40
CA LEU A 101 -17.82 -5.50 -17.88
C LEU A 101 -17.72 -5.54 -19.40
N LEU A 102 -18.43 -6.46 -20.06
CA LEU A 102 -18.52 -6.49 -21.52
C LEU A 102 -19.06 -5.17 -22.09
N ILE A 103 -20.14 -4.66 -21.50
CA ILE A 103 -20.73 -3.37 -21.88
C ILE A 103 -19.72 -2.24 -21.67
N ALA A 104 -18.99 -2.25 -20.56
CA ALA A 104 -17.97 -1.25 -20.28
C ALA A 104 -16.85 -1.22 -21.34
N PHE A 105 -16.34 -2.39 -21.77
CA PHE A 105 -15.37 -2.46 -22.86
C PHE A 105 -15.94 -2.04 -24.22
N TYR A 106 -17.21 -2.29 -24.50
CA TYR A 106 -17.84 -1.73 -25.71
C TYR A 106 -18.02 -0.22 -25.61
N LEU A 107 -18.32 0.29 -24.41
CA LEU A 107 -18.50 1.71 -24.18
C LEU A 107 -17.18 2.47 -24.24
N SER A 108 -16.08 1.90 -23.76
CA SER A 108 -14.73 2.49 -23.85
C SER A 108 -14.28 2.73 -25.30
N ARG A 109 -14.78 1.94 -26.26
CA ARG A 109 -14.54 2.16 -27.71
C ARG A 109 -15.27 3.37 -28.29
N ARG A 110 -16.23 3.96 -27.57
CA ARG A 110 -16.95 5.13 -28.08
C ARG A 110 -16.08 6.36 -28.01
N VAL A 111 -16.13 7.15 -29.08
CA VAL A 111 -15.44 8.44 -29.18
C VAL A 111 -15.92 9.38 -28.07
N ALA A 112 -14.99 10.18 -27.54
CA ALA A 112 -15.28 11.24 -26.59
C ALA A 112 -16.36 12.20 -27.10
N THR A 113 -17.19 12.69 -26.18
CA THR A 113 -18.26 13.65 -26.49
C THR A 113 -18.05 14.93 -25.69
N ARG A 114 -18.74 16.02 -26.03
CA ARG A 114 -18.64 17.28 -25.24
C ARG A 114 -19.02 17.12 -23.77
N ARG A 115 -19.88 16.13 -23.45
CA ARG A 115 -20.23 15.79 -22.06
C ARG A 115 -19.18 14.90 -21.39
N TYR A 116 -18.59 13.98 -22.15
CA TYR A 116 -17.57 13.04 -21.68
C TYR A 116 -16.28 13.27 -22.47
N THR A 117 -15.53 14.29 -22.07
CA THR A 117 -14.36 14.83 -22.80
C THR A 117 -13.18 13.88 -22.85
N TYR A 118 -13.03 13.04 -21.83
CA TYR A 118 -12.04 11.96 -21.77
C TYR A 118 -12.57 10.62 -22.31
N GLY A 119 -13.77 10.59 -22.89
CA GLY A 119 -14.42 9.36 -23.32
C GLY A 119 -15.03 8.57 -22.16
N TYR A 120 -15.20 7.27 -22.37
CA TYR A 120 -15.94 6.39 -21.47
C TYR A 120 -15.06 5.36 -20.75
N GLY A 121 -13.74 5.59 -20.65
CA GLY A 121 -12.83 4.64 -19.98
C GLY A 121 -13.23 4.31 -18.53
N ARG A 122 -13.78 5.27 -17.78
CA ARG A 122 -14.32 5.06 -16.42
C ARG A 122 -15.47 4.06 -16.33
N ALA A 123 -16.13 3.71 -17.44
CA ALA A 123 -17.17 2.69 -17.42
C ALA A 123 -16.64 1.33 -16.95
N GLU A 124 -15.36 1.07 -17.20
CA GLU A 124 -14.67 -0.14 -16.73
C GLU A 124 -14.54 -0.13 -15.20
N ASP A 125 -14.15 1.00 -14.61
CA ASP A 125 -14.05 1.15 -13.15
C ASP A 125 -15.42 0.91 -12.49
N VAL A 126 -16.50 1.45 -13.08
CA VAL A 126 -17.88 1.24 -12.61
C VAL A 126 -18.28 -0.23 -12.70
N ALA A 127 -17.95 -0.92 -13.79
CA ALA A 127 -18.18 -2.37 -13.90
C ALA A 127 -17.40 -3.15 -12.84
N GLY A 128 -16.16 -2.75 -12.55
CA GLY A 128 -15.36 -3.32 -11.47
C GLY A 128 -16.03 -3.20 -10.09
N VAL A 129 -16.67 -2.06 -9.80
CA VAL A 129 -17.44 -1.87 -8.55
C VAL A 129 -18.63 -2.82 -8.48
N VAL A 130 -19.36 -3.01 -9.58
CA VAL A 130 -20.51 -3.94 -9.62
C VAL A 130 -20.05 -5.36 -9.34
N ILE A 131 -18.95 -5.80 -9.96
CA ILE A 131 -18.37 -7.12 -9.74
C ILE A 131 -17.91 -7.30 -8.29
N VAL A 132 -17.17 -6.32 -7.74
CA VAL A 132 -16.73 -6.37 -6.34
C VAL A 132 -17.90 -6.45 -5.37
N PHE A 133 -18.97 -5.68 -5.62
CA PHE A 133 -20.17 -5.74 -4.80
C PHE A 133 -20.82 -7.13 -4.84
N SER A 134 -20.91 -7.73 -6.03
CA SER A 134 -21.40 -9.10 -6.20
C SER A 134 -20.52 -10.12 -5.47
N ILE A 135 -19.18 -10.01 -5.55
CA ILE A 135 -18.25 -10.86 -4.78
C ILE A 135 -18.53 -10.78 -3.28
N VAL A 136 -18.64 -9.56 -2.73
CA VAL A 136 -18.90 -9.35 -1.30
C VAL A 136 -20.25 -9.92 -0.89
N PHE A 137 -21.27 -9.75 -1.74
CA PHE A 137 -22.59 -10.32 -1.52
C PHE A 137 -22.56 -11.86 -1.51
N SER A 138 -21.92 -12.50 -2.50
CA SER A 138 -21.76 -13.96 -2.57
C SER A 138 -20.99 -14.50 -1.37
N ALA A 139 -19.92 -13.83 -0.94
CA ALA A 139 -19.17 -14.19 0.25
C ALA A 139 -20.05 -14.18 1.52
N GLY A 140 -20.86 -13.13 1.69
CA GLY A 140 -21.81 -13.03 2.79
C GLY A 140 -22.88 -14.11 2.76
N TYR A 141 -23.41 -14.42 1.57
CA TYR A 141 -24.39 -15.49 1.37
C TYR A 141 -23.81 -16.86 1.73
N ILE A 142 -22.61 -17.20 1.25
CA ILE A 142 -21.94 -18.49 1.54
C ILE A 142 -21.66 -18.65 3.04
N LEU A 143 -21.18 -17.59 3.70
CA LEU A 143 -20.94 -17.61 5.15
C LEU A 143 -22.23 -17.82 5.93
N TRP A 144 -23.31 -17.14 5.52
CA TRP A 144 -24.62 -17.29 6.14
C TRP A 144 -25.19 -18.70 5.94
N GLU A 145 -25.10 -19.26 4.73
CA GLU A 145 -25.57 -20.61 4.43
C GLU A 145 -24.74 -21.68 5.18
N SER A 146 -23.41 -21.54 5.18
CA SER A 146 -22.49 -22.46 5.89
C SER A 146 -22.75 -22.45 7.40
N PHE A 147 -23.05 -21.28 7.97
CA PHE A 147 -23.42 -21.17 9.38
C PHE A 147 -24.79 -21.83 9.66
N GLY A 148 -25.76 -21.67 8.76
CA GLY A 148 -27.05 -22.37 8.84
C GLY A 148 -26.91 -23.89 8.87
N LYS A 149 -26.11 -24.45 7.95
CA LYS A 149 -25.83 -25.91 7.88
C LYS A 149 -25.08 -26.46 9.09
N LEU A 150 -24.38 -25.60 9.84
CA LEU A 150 -23.75 -25.99 11.10
C LEU A 150 -24.79 -26.21 12.22
N LEU A 151 -25.90 -25.47 12.18
CA LEU A 151 -26.99 -25.58 13.15
C LEU A 151 -27.95 -26.73 12.83
N ASP A 152 -28.23 -26.96 11.53
CA ASP A 152 -29.08 -28.05 11.06
C ASP A 152 -28.44 -28.75 9.85
N PRO A 153 -27.68 -29.85 10.07
CA PRO A 153 -27.01 -30.56 8.99
C PRO A 153 -28.00 -31.30 8.09
N GLU A 154 -28.12 -30.87 6.84
CA GLU A 154 -28.94 -31.55 5.83
C GLU A 154 -28.14 -32.63 5.08
N PRO A 155 -28.67 -33.85 4.91
CA PRO A 155 -28.00 -34.88 4.13
C PRO A 155 -28.01 -34.55 2.62
N ILE A 156 -26.87 -34.76 1.97
CA ILE A 156 -26.73 -34.55 0.52
C ILE A 156 -27.27 -35.77 -0.23
N ASP A 157 -28.35 -35.58 -0.97
CA ASP A 157 -28.90 -36.58 -1.87
C ASP A 157 -28.10 -36.71 -3.17
N ARG A 158 -28.08 -37.92 -3.76
CA ARG A 158 -27.52 -38.18 -5.11
C ARG A 158 -26.02 -37.83 -5.27
N LEU A 159 -25.21 -38.15 -4.25
CA LEU A 159 -23.77 -37.89 -4.15
C LEU A 159 -22.96 -37.99 -5.47
N PRO A 160 -23.08 -39.03 -6.32
CA PRO A 160 -22.24 -39.14 -7.52
C PRO A 160 -22.50 -38.03 -8.56
N TRP A 161 -23.76 -37.60 -8.70
CA TRP A 161 -24.14 -36.53 -9.63
C TRP A 161 -23.71 -35.17 -9.10
N VAL A 162 -23.82 -34.95 -7.79
CA VAL A 162 -23.35 -33.73 -7.13
C VAL A 162 -21.83 -33.59 -7.27
N ALA A 163 -21.07 -34.67 -7.04
CA ALA A 163 -19.62 -34.68 -7.26
C ALA A 163 -19.25 -34.38 -8.72
N ALA A 164 -19.95 -34.99 -9.69
CA ALA A 164 -19.68 -34.73 -11.10
C ALA A 164 -19.93 -33.26 -11.47
N ALA A 165 -21.03 -32.67 -11.00
CA ALA A 165 -21.34 -31.26 -11.21
C ALA A 165 -20.30 -30.34 -10.56
N ALA A 166 -19.88 -30.64 -9.34
CA ALA A 166 -18.87 -29.89 -8.60
C ALA A 166 -17.49 -29.92 -9.29
N VAL A 167 -17.07 -31.08 -9.83
CA VAL A 167 -15.80 -31.19 -10.57
C VAL A 167 -15.84 -30.36 -11.85
N ILE A 168 -16.94 -30.42 -12.60
CA ILE A 168 -17.09 -29.64 -13.84
C ILE A 168 -17.13 -28.14 -13.53
N GLY A 169 -17.86 -27.74 -12.48
CA GLY A 169 -17.91 -26.35 -12.01
C GLY A 169 -16.53 -25.84 -11.62
N PHE A 170 -15.80 -26.57 -10.77
CA PHE A 170 -14.45 -26.21 -10.34
C PHE A 170 -13.49 -26.02 -11.52
N LEU A 171 -13.40 -27.02 -12.42
CA LEU A 171 -12.48 -26.96 -13.55
C LEU A 171 -12.82 -25.84 -14.53
N GLY A 172 -14.11 -25.64 -14.79
CA GLY A 172 -14.59 -24.59 -15.67
C GLY A 172 -14.27 -23.19 -15.15
N ASN A 173 -14.67 -22.94 -13.91
CA ASN A 173 -14.50 -21.66 -13.24
C ASN A 173 -13.02 -21.33 -13.01
N GLU A 174 -12.19 -22.30 -12.59
CA GLU A 174 -10.76 -22.07 -12.41
C GLU A 174 -10.03 -21.81 -13.74
N ALA A 175 -10.40 -22.52 -14.82
CA ALA A 175 -9.83 -22.25 -16.14
C ALA A 175 -10.15 -20.83 -16.63
N VAL A 176 -11.40 -20.38 -16.43
CA VAL A 176 -11.82 -19.01 -16.76
C VAL A 176 -11.11 -17.99 -15.89
N ALA A 177 -11.03 -18.22 -14.58
CA ALA A 177 -10.35 -17.35 -13.63
C ALA A 177 -8.88 -17.14 -14.00
N LEU A 178 -8.15 -18.22 -14.31
CA LEU A 178 -6.75 -18.15 -14.73
C LEU A 178 -6.59 -17.35 -16.02
N PHE A 179 -7.48 -17.53 -16.99
CA PHE A 179 -7.44 -16.83 -18.26
C PHE A 179 -7.74 -15.34 -18.10
N GLN A 180 -8.80 -14.98 -17.38
CA GLN A 180 -9.19 -13.58 -17.15
C GLN A 180 -8.17 -12.82 -16.32
N ILE A 181 -7.65 -13.40 -15.24
CA ILE A 181 -6.65 -12.73 -14.39
C ILE A 181 -5.34 -12.50 -15.15
N ARG A 182 -4.88 -13.48 -15.95
CA ARG A 182 -3.69 -13.31 -16.79
C ARG A 182 -3.88 -12.20 -17.81
N THR A 183 -5.00 -12.22 -18.55
CA THR A 183 -5.26 -11.18 -19.56
C THR A 183 -5.48 -9.81 -18.91
N GLY A 184 -6.21 -9.74 -17.80
CA GLY A 184 -6.45 -8.52 -17.03
C GLY A 184 -5.16 -7.87 -16.57
N ASN A 185 -4.24 -8.64 -15.98
CA ASN A 185 -2.91 -8.12 -15.61
C ASN A 185 -2.10 -7.68 -16.83
N ARG A 186 -2.15 -8.42 -17.94
CA ARG A 186 -1.43 -8.06 -19.18
C ARG A 186 -1.93 -6.76 -19.80
N ILE A 187 -3.23 -6.51 -19.81
CA ILE A 187 -3.83 -5.30 -20.42
C ILE A 187 -3.98 -4.13 -19.43
N GLY A 188 -3.69 -4.34 -18.14
CA GLY A 188 -3.86 -3.32 -17.10
C GLY A 188 -5.31 -3.10 -16.65
N SER A 189 -6.18 -4.10 -16.83
CA SER A 189 -7.61 -4.03 -16.50
C SER A 189 -7.90 -4.59 -15.11
N ALA A 190 -8.08 -3.69 -14.12
CA ALA A 190 -8.44 -4.07 -12.77
C ALA A 190 -9.81 -4.78 -12.70
N SER A 191 -10.76 -4.36 -13.53
CA SER A 191 -12.10 -4.93 -13.56
C SER A 191 -12.14 -6.34 -14.17
N LEU A 192 -11.31 -6.63 -15.18
CA LEU A 192 -11.17 -7.98 -15.72
C LEU A 192 -10.45 -8.92 -14.74
N VAL A 193 -9.49 -8.41 -13.96
CA VAL A 193 -8.90 -9.16 -12.84
C VAL A 193 -9.96 -9.45 -11.78
N ALA A 194 -10.80 -8.48 -11.43
CA ALA A 194 -11.88 -8.68 -10.47
C ALA A 194 -12.91 -9.73 -10.94
N ASP A 195 -13.31 -9.69 -12.22
CA ASP A 195 -14.19 -10.69 -12.84
C ASP A 195 -13.58 -12.11 -12.76
N GLY A 196 -12.28 -12.24 -13.05
CA GLY A 196 -11.59 -13.51 -12.91
C GLY A 196 -11.41 -13.97 -11.45
N LEU A 197 -11.35 -13.05 -10.48
CA LEU A 197 -11.37 -13.40 -9.05
C LEU A 197 -12.76 -13.86 -8.61
N HIS A 198 -13.83 -13.30 -9.19
CA HIS A 198 -15.19 -13.78 -8.99
C HIS A 198 -15.35 -15.22 -9.50
N ALA A 199 -14.94 -15.49 -10.75
CA ALA A 199 -14.94 -16.86 -11.27
C ALA A 199 -14.11 -17.83 -10.39
N ARG A 200 -13.00 -17.36 -9.81
CA ARG A 200 -12.21 -18.19 -8.88
C ARG A 200 -12.98 -18.55 -7.61
N ILE A 201 -13.74 -17.60 -7.08
CA ILE A 201 -14.58 -17.82 -5.90
C ILE A 201 -15.63 -18.89 -6.22
N ASP A 202 -16.26 -18.84 -7.39
CA ASP A 202 -17.25 -19.84 -7.80
C ASP A 202 -16.63 -21.24 -7.98
N GLY A 203 -15.38 -21.28 -8.46
CA GLY A 203 -14.56 -22.49 -8.46
C GLY A 203 -14.34 -23.03 -7.05
N LEU A 204 -13.92 -22.20 -6.10
CA LEU A 204 -13.73 -22.59 -4.70
C LEU A 204 -15.03 -23.05 -4.04
N THR A 205 -16.16 -22.43 -4.36
CA THR A 205 -17.49 -22.86 -3.91
C THR A 205 -17.81 -24.26 -4.42
N SER A 206 -17.51 -24.55 -5.69
CA SER A 206 -17.64 -25.91 -6.25
C SER A 206 -16.74 -26.92 -5.52
N LEU A 207 -15.55 -26.49 -5.08
CA LEU A 207 -14.65 -27.34 -4.29
C LEU A 207 -15.21 -27.64 -2.88
N VAL A 208 -15.88 -26.68 -2.22
CA VAL A 208 -16.62 -26.93 -0.96
C VAL A 208 -17.59 -28.08 -1.16
N VAL A 209 -18.42 -28.00 -2.20
CA VAL A 209 -19.43 -29.02 -2.51
C VAL A 209 -18.79 -30.39 -2.75
N LEU A 210 -17.64 -30.44 -3.43
CA LEU A 210 -16.92 -31.70 -3.65
C LEU A 210 -16.43 -32.33 -2.34
N VAL A 211 -15.90 -31.51 -1.43
CA VAL A 211 -15.45 -31.97 -0.10
C VAL A 211 -16.65 -32.38 0.76
N ALA A 212 -17.76 -31.66 0.68
CA ALA A 212 -19.02 -31.99 1.34
C ALA A 212 -19.55 -33.36 0.91
N VAL A 213 -19.57 -33.63 -0.40
CA VAL A 213 -19.94 -34.93 -0.96
C VAL A 213 -19.01 -36.04 -0.46
N ALA A 214 -17.70 -35.80 -0.44
CA ALA A 214 -16.73 -36.76 0.10
C ALA A 214 -16.96 -37.03 1.60
N GLY A 215 -17.12 -35.97 2.41
CA GLY A 215 -17.37 -36.06 3.85
C GLY A 215 -18.66 -36.83 4.16
N SER A 216 -19.75 -36.53 3.45
CA SER A 216 -21.02 -37.24 3.56
C SER A 216 -20.87 -38.72 3.19
N ALA A 217 -20.13 -39.05 2.12
CA ALA A 217 -19.87 -40.44 1.74
C ALA A 217 -19.07 -41.23 2.80
N PHE A 218 -18.23 -40.56 3.60
CA PHE A 218 -17.50 -41.15 4.73
C PHE A 218 -18.25 -41.08 6.07
N GLY A 219 -19.49 -40.58 6.11
CA GLY A 219 -20.30 -40.48 7.32
C GLY A 219 -20.00 -39.26 8.20
N PHE A 220 -19.30 -38.26 7.68
CA PHE A 220 -18.96 -37.00 8.36
C PHE A 220 -19.69 -35.80 7.72
N PRO A 221 -21.01 -35.65 7.90
CA PRO A 221 -21.78 -34.56 7.28
C PRO A 221 -21.37 -33.17 7.79
N ILE A 222 -20.80 -33.07 9.00
CA ILE A 222 -20.32 -31.80 9.57
C ILE A 222 -19.09 -31.23 8.84
N LEU A 223 -18.44 -32.03 7.98
CA LEU A 223 -17.30 -31.57 7.20
C LEU A 223 -17.71 -30.48 6.20
N ASP A 224 -18.93 -30.52 5.68
CA ASP A 224 -19.50 -29.53 4.76
C ASP A 224 -19.50 -28.10 5.35
N PRO A 225 -20.21 -27.82 6.48
CA PRO A 225 -20.24 -26.46 7.04
C PRO A 225 -18.88 -25.96 7.53
N ILE A 226 -17.99 -26.85 8.00
CA ILE A 226 -16.63 -26.46 8.43
C ILE A 226 -15.81 -25.98 7.23
N VAL A 227 -15.85 -26.73 6.13
CA VAL A 227 -15.10 -26.39 4.90
C VAL A 227 -15.72 -25.18 4.22
N GLY A 228 -17.05 -25.07 4.20
CA GLY A 228 -17.77 -23.89 3.72
C GLY A 228 -17.38 -22.63 4.49
N LEU A 229 -17.26 -22.69 5.82
CA LEU A 229 -16.81 -21.56 6.63
C LEU A 229 -15.35 -21.18 6.34
N LEU A 230 -14.46 -22.18 6.24
CA LEU A 230 -13.04 -21.95 5.93
C LEU A 230 -12.86 -21.29 4.55
N ILE A 231 -13.56 -21.79 3.54
CA ILE A 231 -13.54 -21.22 2.19
C ILE A 231 -14.23 -19.86 2.18
N GLY A 232 -15.33 -19.66 2.91
CA GLY A 232 -15.96 -18.35 3.08
C GLY A 232 -15.00 -17.30 3.63
N VAL A 233 -14.20 -17.63 4.65
CA VAL A 233 -13.13 -16.76 5.17
C VAL A 233 -12.07 -16.48 4.09
N ALA A 234 -11.69 -17.48 3.31
CA ALA A 234 -10.74 -17.30 2.21
C ALA A 234 -11.29 -16.37 1.11
N ILE A 235 -12.57 -16.50 0.77
CA ILE A 235 -13.28 -15.63 -0.16
C ILE A 235 -13.26 -14.17 0.35
N LEU A 236 -13.41 -13.93 1.65
CA LEU A 236 -13.32 -12.58 2.21
C LEU A 236 -11.94 -11.93 1.97
N PHE A 237 -10.85 -12.68 2.06
CA PHE A 237 -9.52 -12.16 1.72
C PHE A 237 -9.40 -11.81 0.23
N ILE A 238 -9.91 -12.67 -0.65
CA ILE A 238 -9.95 -12.41 -2.10
C ILE A 238 -10.80 -11.16 -2.40
N ALA A 239 -11.98 -11.06 -1.77
CA ALA A 239 -12.90 -9.94 -1.89
C ALA A 239 -12.25 -8.64 -1.43
N ARG A 240 -11.51 -8.66 -0.31
CA ARG A 240 -10.74 -7.51 0.18
C ARG A 240 -9.71 -7.05 -0.86
N ASP A 241 -8.93 -7.98 -1.42
CA ASP A 241 -7.89 -7.64 -2.40
C ASP A 241 -8.48 -7.13 -3.72
N ALA A 242 -9.60 -7.70 -4.18
CA ALA A 242 -10.35 -7.20 -5.34
C ALA A 242 -10.90 -5.79 -5.07
N THR A 243 -11.48 -5.57 -3.88
CA THR A 243 -12.01 -4.26 -3.45
C THR A 243 -10.91 -3.21 -3.42
N LEU A 244 -9.77 -3.51 -2.79
CA LEU A 244 -8.66 -2.56 -2.70
C LEU A 244 -8.09 -2.21 -4.08
N ARG A 245 -8.02 -3.16 -5.00
CA ARG A 245 -7.61 -2.89 -6.39
C ARG A 245 -8.55 -1.93 -7.10
N VAL A 246 -9.86 -2.17 -7.05
CA VAL A 246 -10.86 -1.28 -7.68
C VAL A 246 -10.91 0.08 -6.96
N TRP A 247 -10.78 0.09 -5.63
CA TRP A 247 -10.73 1.32 -4.84
C TRP A 247 -9.54 2.21 -5.20
N HIS A 248 -8.34 1.63 -5.27
CA HIS A 248 -7.14 2.35 -5.73
C HIS A 248 -7.34 2.91 -7.13
N ARG A 249 -8.02 2.17 -8.02
CA ARG A 249 -8.33 2.64 -9.38
C ARG A 249 -9.24 3.87 -9.38
N LEU A 250 -10.28 3.86 -8.55
CA LEU A 250 -11.20 4.99 -8.40
C LEU A 250 -10.54 6.22 -7.79
N MET A 251 -9.57 6.01 -6.90
CA MET A 251 -8.80 7.06 -6.22
C MET A 251 -7.59 7.54 -7.04
N ASP A 252 -7.47 7.14 -8.30
CA ASP A 252 -6.35 7.49 -9.20
C ASP A 252 -4.98 7.09 -8.67
N ALA A 253 -4.91 6.07 -7.81
CA ALA A 253 -3.66 5.52 -7.33
C ALA A 253 -2.94 4.73 -8.44
N VAL A 254 -1.62 4.93 -8.51
CA VAL A 254 -0.70 4.27 -9.42
C VAL A 254 0.41 3.61 -8.63
N ASP A 255 1.06 2.60 -9.21
CA ASP A 255 2.28 2.04 -8.63
C ASP A 255 3.37 3.13 -8.64
N PRO A 256 4.00 3.45 -7.49
CA PRO A 256 5.11 4.41 -7.43
C PRO A 256 6.22 4.13 -8.45
N HIS A 257 6.48 2.87 -8.76
CA HIS A 257 7.51 2.51 -9.74
C HIS A 257 7.21 3.05 -11.15
N VAL A 258 5.93 3.17 -11.53
CA VAL A 258 5.52 3.77 -12.81
C VAL A 258 5.82 5.27 -12.82
N VAL A 259 5.63 5.95 -11.69
CA VAL A 259 5.96 7.37 -11.54
C VAL A 259 7.47 7.57 -11.65
N ASP A 260 8.25 6.76 -10.94
CA ASP A 260 9.71 6.78 -10.98
C ASP A 260 10.25 6.53 -12.40
N GLN A 261 9.66 5.58 -13.14
CA GLN A 261 10.02 5.30 -14.53
C GLN A 261 9.73 6.50 -15.44
N ILE A 262 8.55 7.11 -15.32
CA ILE A 262 8.17 8.28 -16.13
C ILE A 262 9.15 9.43 -15.86
N GLU A 263 9.47 9.68 -14.60
CA GLU A 263 10.43 10.71 -14.21
C GLU A 263 11.82 10.42 -14.78
N GLN A 264 12.31 9.19 -14.63
CA GLN A 264 13.60 8.77 -15.17
C GLN A 264 13.65 8.98 -16.68
N TYR A 265 12.72 8.39 -17.44
CA TYR A 265 12.71 8.49 -18.91
C TYR A 265 12.56 9.92 -19.40
N ALA A 266 11.78 10.76 -18.72
CA ALA A 266 11.64 12.17 -19.07
C ALA A 266 12.93 12.96 -18.81
N SER A 267 13.63 12.68 -17.70
CA SER A 267 14.88 13.34 -17.33
C SER A 267 16.05 13.03 -18.27
N GLU A 268 16.02 11.85 -18.92
CA GLU A 268 17.04 11.43 -19.88
C GLU A 268 16.91 12.13 -21.25
N VAL A 269 15.80 12.85 -21.50
CA VAL A 269 15.57 13.56 -22.76
C VAL A 269 16.41 14.83 -22.83
N SER A 270 17.28 14.90 -23.85
CA SER A 270 18.10 16.09 -24.12
C SER A 270 17.25 17.36 -24.23
N GLY A 271 17.56 18.35 -23.38
CA GLY A 271 16.87 19.63 -23.31
C GLY A 271 15.90 19.76 -22.13
N VAL A 272 15.65 18.68 -21.39
CA VAL A 272 15.04 18.72 -20.06
C VAL A 272 16.15 19.01 -19.05
N GLU A 273 15.97 20.05 -18.23
CA GLU A 273 16.91 20.40 -17.16
C GLU A 273 16.48 19.83 -15.81
N ASP A 274 15.17 19.83 -15.55
CA ASP A 274 14.59 19.31 -14.33
C ASP A 274 13.13 18.86 -14.55
N ILE A 275 12.63 18.00 -13.67
CA ILE A 275 11.23 17.56 -13.63
C ILE A 275 10.53 18.26 -12.47
N ALA A 276 9.67 19.22 -12.77
CA ALA A 276 8.98 20.01 -11.75
C ALA A 276 7.85 19.21 -11.06
N SER A 277 7.08 18.45 -11.85
CA SER A 277 6.01 17.62 -11.30
C SER A 277 5.68 16.46 -12.24
N VAL A 278 5.26 15.34 -11.65
CA VAL A 278 4.70 14.20 -12.36
C VAL A 278 3.40 13.82 -11.66
N ARG A 279 2.31 13.78 -12.41
CA ARG A 279 1.04 13.21 -11.97
C ARG A 279 0.62 12.16 -12.97
N VAL A 280 0.21 11.01 -12.45
CA VAL A 280 -0.20 9.88 -13.27
C VAL A 280 -1.50 9.34 -12.71
N ARG A 281 -2.41 8.98 -13.60
CA ARG A 281 -3.67 8.35 -13.22
C ARG A 281 -4.05 7.29 -14.25
N TRP A 282 -4.97 6.44 -13.84
CA TRP A 282 -5.58 5.50 -14.75
C TRP A 282 -6.96 5.95 -15.20
N LEU A 283 -7.31 5.60 -16.44
CA LEU A 283 -8.62 5.78 -17.01
C LEU A 283 -9.03 4.47 -17.71
N GLY A 284 -9.92 3.70 -17.09
CA GLY A 284 -10.21 2.34 -17.55
C GLY A 284 -8.97 1.48 -17.40
N HIS A 285 -8.40 0.94 -18.48
CA HIS A 285 -7.11 0.20 -18.50
C HIS A 285 -5.94 1.01 -19.12
N GLU A 286 -6.11 2.33 -19.30
CA GLU A 286 -5.09 3.20 -19.89
C GLU A 286 -4.47 4.15 -18.86
N LEU A 287 -3.17 4.43 -18.98
CA LEU A 287 -2.46 5.42 -18.18
C LEU A 287 -2.51 6.80 -18.85
N GLN A 288 -2.72 7.84 -18.04
CA GLN A 288 -2.56 9.23 -18.43
C GLN A 288 -1.52 9.88 -17.54
N SER A 289 -0.61 10.65 -18.14
CA SER A 289 0.40 11.41 -17.40
C SER A 289 0.31 12.91 -17.69
N GLU A 290 0.55 13.70 -16.65
CA GLU A 290 0.77 15.13 -16.68
C GLU A 290 2.15 15.40 -16.09
N ILE A 291 3.02 16.05 -16.88
CA ILE A 291 4.42 16.27 -16.51
C ILE A 291 4.76 17.74 -16.69
N GLY A 292 5.36 18.35 -15.66
CA GLY A 292 5.99 19.66 -15.76
C GLY A 292 7.49 19.49 -15.97
N ILE A 293 8.03 20.01 -17.08
CA ILE A 293 9.47 20.00 -17.36
C ILE A 293 10.03 21.41 -17.31
N ALA A 294 11.25 21.55 -16.77
CA ALA A 294 12.04 22.76 -16.87
C ALA A 294 12.97 22.66 -18.11
N VAL A 295 13.08 23.77 -18.84
CA VAL A 295 13.96 23.91 -20.01
C VAL A 295 14.81 25.16 -19.86
N ALA A 296 15.99 25.15 -20.49
CA ALA A 296 16.97 26.23 -20.40
C ALA A 296 16.39 27.62 -20.69
N GLU A 297 16.75 28.60 -19.86
CA GLU A 297 16.42 30.00 -20.08
C GLU A 297 17.02 30.50 -21.41
N GLY A 298 16.23 31.25 -22.19
CA GLY A 298 16.64 31.78 -23.50
C GLY A 298 16.36 30.87 -24.70
N ARG A 299 15.81 29.66 -24.50
CA ARG A 299 15.24 28.84 -25.58
C ARG A 299 14.04 29.52 -26.22
N THR A 300 13.88 29.38 -27.53
CA THR A 300 12.65 29.79 -28.22
C THR A 300 11.50 28.82 -27.89
N LEU A 301 10.26 29.30 -28.01
CA LEU A 301 9.09 28.44 -27.84
C LEU A 301 9.11 27.22 -28.77
N ALA A 302 9.59 27.38 -30.01
CA ALA A 302 9.69 26.29 -30.98
C ALA A 302 10.66 25.18 -30.52
N GLU A 303 11.80 25.56 -29.93
CA GLU A 303 12.75 24.60 -29.37
C GLU A 303 12.18 23.90 -28.13
N GLY A 304 11.50 24.62 -27.25
CA GLY A 304 10.80 24.02 -26.10
C GLY A 304 9.73 23.01 -26.52
N GLN A 305 8.95 23.34 -27.56
CA GLN A 305 7.96 22.41 -28.13
C GLN A 305 8.60 21.16 -28.76
N ALA A 306 9.80 21.28 -29.33
CA ALA A 306 10.55 20.12 -29.82
C ALA A 306 11.00 19.20 -28.68
N VAL A 307 11.41 19.76 -27.53
CA VAL A 307 11.70 18.97 -26.31
C VAL A 307 10.44 18.26 -25.82
N VAL A 308 9.30 18.97 -25.73
CA VAL A 308 8.01 18.38 -25.36
C VAL A 308 7.63 17.22 -26.27
N ALA A 309 7.78 17.38 -27.59
CA ALA A 309 7.49 16.32 -28.55
C ALA A 309 8.39 15.08 -28.35
N ASN A 310 9.68 15.30 -28.04
CA ASN A 310 10.61 14.22 -27.74
C ASN A 310 10.28 13.51 -26.42
N VAL A 311 9.92 14.24 -25.36
CA VAL A 311 9.46 13.66 -24.08
C VAL A 311 8.23 12.79 -24.31
N LYS A 312 7.21 13.31 -25.01
CA LYS A 312 6.01 12.53 -25.35
C LYS A 312 6.35 11.25 -26.10
N ARG A 313 7.25 11.33 -27.09
CA ARG A 313 7.68 10.17 -27.88
C ARG A 313 8.37 9.12 -27.01
N VAL A 314 9.36 9.51 -26.20
CA VAL A 314 10.12 8.59 -25.35
C VAL A 314 9.21 7.90 -24.34
N LEU A 315 8.28 8.65 -23.72
CA LEU A 315 7.34 8.08 -22.76
C LEU A 315 6.36 7.11 -23.40
N HIS A 316 5.82 7.41 -24.58
CA HIS A 316 4.97 6.46 -25.31
C HIS A 316 5.71 5.20 -25.76
N GLU A 317 7.02 5.28 -26.02
CA GLU A 317 7.83 4.13 -26.41
C GLU A 317 8.16 3.20 -25.22
N HIS A 318 8.35 3.74 -24.02
CA HIS A 318 8.90 3.00 -22.88
C HIS A 318 7.90 2.69 -21.77
N VAL A 319 6.84 3.49 -21.61
CA VAL A 319 5.85 3.32 -20.54
C VAL A 319 4.65 2.55 -21.08
N ARG A 320 4.43 1.34 -20.55
CA ARG A 320 3.29 0.50 -20.95
C ARG A 320 1.96 1.17 -20.60
N HIS A 321 0.94 0.92 -21.41
CA HIS A 321 -0.43 1.44 -21.24
C HIS A 321 -0.58 2.97 -21.30
N LEU A 322 0.49 3.73 -21.52
CA LEU A 322 0.44 5.19 -21.57
C LEU A 322 -0.25 5.67 -22.86
N SER A 323 -1.48 6.15 -22.73
CA SER A 323 -2.29 6.59 -23.88
C SER A 323 -2.28 8.11 -24.09
N LEU A 324 -2.14 8.89 -23.02
CA LEU A 324 -2.13 10.35 -23.08
C LEU A 324 -1.01 10.93 -22.23
N VAL A 325 -0.25 11.83 -22.84
CA VAL A 325 0.81 12.60 -22.16
C VAL A 325 0.57 14.08 -22.38
N THR A 326 0.35 14.79 -21.28
CA THR A 326 0.33 16.25 -21.23
C THR A 326 1.65 16.73 -20.64
N VAL A 327 2.37 17.58 -21.37
CA VAL A 327 3.63 18.14 -20.91
C VAL A 327 3.49 19.64 -20.86
N GLU A 328 3.79 20.22 -19.70
CA GLU A 328 3.85 21.64 -19.43
C GLU A 328 5.30 22.08 -19.29
N ILE A 329 5.65 23.24 -19.87
CA ILE A 329 6.97 23.84 -19.68
C ILE A 329 6.86 24.81 -18.51
N VAL A 330 7.62 24.57 -17.46
CA VAL A 330 7.63 25.37 -16.22
C VAL A 330 8.92 26.18 -16.16
N THR A 331 8.86 27.43 -15.70
CA THR A 331 10.04 28.24 -15.44
C THR A 331 10.58 27.97 -14.04
N MET A 332 11.91 27.96 -13.86
CA MET A 332 12.54 27.64 -12.57
C MET A 332 12.08 28.56 -11.41
N THR A 333 11.56 29.76 -11.70
CA THR A 333 11.05 30.70 -10.68
C THR A 333 9.66 30.32 -10.14
N ALA A 334 8.88 29.51 -10.86
CA ALA A 334 7.52 29.09 -10.47
C ALA A 334 7.49 27.71 -9.79
N ALA A 335 8.65 27.08 -9.58
CA ALA A 335 8.77 25.77 -8.98
C ALA A 335 8.75 25.82 -7.44
N ALA A 336 7.56 25.78 -6.84
CA ALA A 336 7.27 25.06 -5.58
C ALA A 336 5.74 25.06 -5.32
N PRO A 337 5.14 23.90 -5.02
CA PRO A 337 5.33 23.19 -3.74
C PRO A 337 6.17 21.91 -3.89
N PRO A 338 6.70 21.33 -2.79
CA PRO A 338 7.72 20.29 -2.87
C PRO A 338 7.16 19.01 -3.46
N SER A 339 7.60 18.66 -4.67
CA SER A 339 7.51 17.31 -5.20
C SER A 339 8.72 16.51 -4.72
N MET A 340 8.44 15.29 -4.26
CA MET A 340 9.37 14.34 -3.69
C MET A 340 10.30 13.74 -4.77
N ALA A 341 11.21 14.53 -5.34
CA ALA A 341 12.23 13.98 -6.25
C ALA A 341 13.51 14.82 -6.44
N GLY A 342 13.46 16.15 -6.29
CA GLY A 342 14.60 17.03 -6.61
C GLY A 342 15.55 17.30 -5.44
N GLY A 343 16.36 16.32 -5.01
CA GLY A 343 17.24 16.54 -3.85
C GLY A 343 18.52 15.72 -3.79
N ARG A 344 19.14 15.31 -4.91
CA ARG A 344 20.39 14.50 -4.85
C ARG A 344 21.71 15.25 -5.02
N SER A 345 21.73 16.42 -5.67
CA SER A 345 22.99 17.13 -5.93
C SER A 345 23.36 18.15 -4.84
N THR A 346 22.38 18.85 -4.29
CA THR A 346 22.58 19.83 -3.21
C THR A 346 22.60 19.20 -1.81
N SER A 347 22.16 17.95 -1.65
CA SER A 347 22.04 17.26 -0.36
C SER A 347 23.31 16.56 0.10
N MET A 348 24.23 16.18 -0.80
CA MET A 348 25.48 15.52 -0.39
C MET A 348 26.32 16.40 0.53
N GLY A 349 26.33 17.72 0.30
CA GLY A 349 27.02 18.66 1.19
C GLY A 349 26.35 18.85 2.56
N ILE A 350 25.07 18.47 2.68
CA ILE A 350 24.25 18.60 3.90
C ILE A 350 24.35 17.33 4.75
N LEU A 351 24.60 16.18 4.13
CA LEU A 351 24.73 14.90 4.82
C LEU A 351 26.02 14.82 5.65
N PRO A 352 26.02 14.21 6.84
CA PRO A 352 27.25 13.94 7.59
C PRO A 352 28.27 13.14 6.76
N PRO A 353 29.59 13.30 6.97
CA PRO A 353 30.64 12.70 6.13
C PRO A 353 30.48 11.20 5.83
N ARG A 354 29.95 10.43 6.79
CA ARG A 354 29.67 8.99 6.66
C ARG A 354 28.57 8.62 5.65
N TYR A 355 27.71 9.56 5.28
CA TYR A 355 26.60 9.39 4.34
C TYR A 355 26.83 10.10 3.00
N GLN A 356 27.98 10.76 2.83
CA GLN A 356 28.36 11.44 1.58
C GLN A 356 28.92 10.47 0.54
N ASP A 357 29.31 9.25 0.94
CA ASP A 357 29.78 8.22 0.01
C ASP A 357 28.59 7.65 -0.79
N PRO A 358 28.55 7.82 -2.13
CA PRO A 358 27.48 7.31 -3.00
C PRO A 358 27.30 5.79 -2.96
N ASN A 359 28.27 5.02 -2.44
CA ASN A 359 28.16 3.58 -2.27
C ASN A 359 27.56 3.14 -0.93
N THR A 360 27.30 4.07 -0.01
CA THR A 360 26.68 3.75 1.29
C THR A 360 25.21 3.42 1.09
N ARG A 361 24.84 2.14 1.21
CA ARG A 361 23.43 1.71 1.19
C ARG A 361 22.75 2.17 2.48
N VAL A 362 21.94 3.21 2.38
CA VAL A 362 21.04 3.65 3.47
C VAL A 362 19.86 2.69 3.54
N SER A 363 19.64 2.09 4.70
CA SER A 363 18.50 1.19 4.92
C SER A 363 17.20 1.97 4.96
N ALA A 364 16.19 1.53 4.22
CA ALA A 364 14.81 2.03 4.32
C ALA A 364 14.01 1.37 5.46
N ALA A 365 14.63 0.48 6.25
CA ALA A 365 13.98 -0.12 7.40
C ALA A 365 13.61 0.97 8.43
N PRO A 366 12.43 0.87 9.07
CA PRO A 366 12.08 1.78 10.16
C PRO A 366 13.18 1.72 11.23
N MET A 367 13.80 2.87 11.50
CA MET A 367 14.88 2.96 12.46
C MET A 367 14.34 2.77 13.88
N GLY A 368 14.99 1.90 14.65
CA GLY A 368 14.72 1.77 16.08
C GLY A 368 15.19 3.00 16.85
N ALA A 369 14.58 3.26 18.01
CA ALA A 369 15.05 4.33 18.89
C ALA A 369 16.47 4.01 19.38
N ALA A 370 17.39 4.99 19.40
CA ALA A 370 18.77 4.76 19.87
C ALA A 370 18.80 4.17 21.28
N ALA A 371 19.67 3.19 21.55
CA ALA A 371 19.80 2.63 22.89
C ALA A 371 20.24 3.70 23.91
N LEU A 372 19.86 3.53 25.18
CA LEU A 372 20.36 4.38 26.25
C LEU A 372 21.87 4.14 26.43
N GLN A 373 22.63 5.22 26.58
CA GLN A 373 24.04 5.16 26.99
C GLN A 373 24.14 5.53 28.47
N TYR A 374 25.06 4.90 29.19
CA TYR A 374 25.26 5.08 30.62
C TYR A 374 26.67 5.57 30.90
N ASP A 375 26.79 6.51 31.85
CA ASP A 375 28.08 7.02 32.30
C ASP A 375 28.78 6.04 33.27
N GLU A 376 30.00 6.39 33.70
CA GLU A 376 30.79 5.58 34.63
C GLU A 376 30.12 5.36 35.99
N LYS A 377 29.11 6.17 36.35
CA LYS A 377 28.34 6.07 37.59
C LYS A 377 27.08 5.20 37.42
N GLY A 378 26.79 4.78 36.19
CA GLY A 378 25.61 3.98 35.85
C GLY A 378 24.34 4.82 35.60
N ASP A 379 24.46 6.15 35.51
CA ASP A 379 23.35 7.04 35.16
C ASP A 379 23.27 7.23 33.64
N VAL A 380 22.09 7.54 33.09
CA VAL A 380 21.95 7.76 31.64
C VAL A 380 22.72 9.01 31.21
N ALA A 381 23.63 8.89 30.24
CA ALA A 381 24.42 10.00 29.72
C ALA A 381 23.66 10.76 28.62
N TRP A 382 22.61 11.50 28.97
CA TRP A 382 21.67 12.11 28.00
C TRP A 382 22.33 13.01 26.96
N ASN A 383 23.41 13.70 27.33
CA ASN A 383 24.19 14.58 26.46
C ASN A 383 25.19 13.86 25.53
N GLU A 384 25.42 12.56 25.74
CA GLU A 384 26.38 11.76 24.95
C GLU A 384 25.68 10.73 24.07
N MET A 385 24.38 10.53 24.26
CA MET A 385 23.57 9.61 23.44
C MET A 385 23.54 10.00 21.95
N TRP A 386 23.73 11.29 21.63
CA TRP A 386 23.72 11.80 20.26
C TRP A 386 24.87 12.79 20.06
N THR A 387 25.66 12.58 19.01
CA THR A 387 26.84 13.41 18.70
C THR A 387 26.53 14.63 17.81
N GLY A 388 25.33 14.70 17.22
CA GLY A 388 24.87 15.84 16.43
C GLY A 388 23.39 15.75 16.01
N TYR A 389 22.83 16.84 15.48
CA TYR A 389 21.41 16.94 15.14
C TYR A 389 20.92 15.84 14.20
N CYS A 390 21.69 15.48 13.17
CA CYS A 390 21.32 14.38 12.27
C CYS A 390 21.19 13.04 13.01
N GLU A 391 22.04 12.76 13.99
CA GLU A 391 21.98 11.52 14.77
C GLU A 391 20.79 11.53 15.73
N LEU A 392 20.49 12.67 16.34
CA LEU A 392 19.29 12.89 17.15
C LEU A 392 18.00 12.74 16.32
N ALA A 393 17.98 13.30 15.11
CA ALA A 393 16.87 13.18 14.16
C ALA A 393 16.71 11.76 13.60
N LEU A 394 17.82 11.02 13.41
CA LEU A 394 17.83 9.62 12.97
C LEU A 394 17.44 8.65 14.10
N ALA A 395 17.84 8.94 15.34
CA ALA A 395 17.56 8.12 16.52
C ALA A 395 16.17 8.35 17.14
N GLY A 396 15.53 9.47 16.81
CA GLY A 396 14.46 10.08 17.60
C GLY A 396 13.07 10.00 16.98
N GLY A 397 12.63 8.81 16.57
CA GLY A 397 11.19 8.54 16.52
C GLY A 397 10.72 8.15 17.92
N ALA A 398 9.74 8.86 18.49
CA ALA A 398 9.17 8.46 19.78
C ALA A 398 8.73 6.97 19.69
N PRO A 399 9.21 6.05 20.56
CA PRO A 399 8.74 4.65 20.62
C PRO A 399 7.22 4.49 20.75
N HIS A 400 6.49 5.57 21.04
CA HIS A 400 5.04 5.62 21.15
C HIS A 400 4.42 6.50 20.05
N ARG A 401 4.42 6.05 18.79
CA ARG A 401 3.69 6.72 17.69
C ARG A 401 2.16 6.59 17.76
N GLY A 402 1.58 6.09 18.87
CA GLY A 402 0.18 5.69 18.92
C GLY A 402 -0.68 6.30 20.04
N THR A 403 -0.11 6.92 21.06
CA THR A 403 -0.89 7.49 22.18
C THR A 403 -0.21 8.76 22.68
N LEU A 404 -0.97 9.85 22.74
CA LEU A 404 -0.50 11.15 23.24
C LEU A 404 0.00 10.99 24.69
N LEU A 405 1.22 11.44 24.97
CA LEU A 405 1.74 11.41 26.34
C LEU A 405 1.09 12.54 27.15
N GLU A 406 0.27 12.19 28.13
CA GLU A 406 -0.54 13.09 28.94
C GLU A 406 -0.04 13.19 30.39
N PRO A 407 -0.34 14.29 31.10
CA PRO A 407 -0.05 14.41 32.53
C PRO A 407 -0.85 13.39 33.35
N VAL A 408 -0.34 13.03 34.52
CA VAL A 408 -0.94 12.01 35.38
C VAL A 408 -1.83 12.65 36.44
N HIS A 409 -2.99 12.04 36.73
CA HIS A 409 -3.88 12.47 37.81
C HIS A 409 -3.24 12.34 39.20
N GLU A 410 -3.58 13.27 40.10
CA GLU A 410 -3.01 13.40 41.45
C GLU A 410 -3.11 12.10 42.28
N GLU A 411 -4.16 11.30 42.08
CA GLU A 411 -4.37 10.01 42.77
C GLU A 411 -3.25 9.01 42.49
N ALA A 412 -2.76 8.95 41.25
CA ALA A 412 -1.68 8.04 40.88
C ALA A 412 -0.31 8.51 41.39
N ILE A 413 -0.14 9.83 41.57
CA ILE A 413 1.05 10.40 42.22
C ILE A 413 1.05 10.09 43.72
N ALA A 414 -0.11 10.21 44.37
CA ALA A 414 -0.27 9.86 45.78
C ALA A 414 -0.03 8.37 46.07
N ALA A 415 -0.28 7.49 45.08
CA ALA A 415 -0.03 6.06 45.19
C ALA A 415 1.46 5.67 45.21
N ASP A 416 2.34 6.45 44.57
CA ASP A 416 3.79 6.20 44.53
C ASP A 416 4.61 7.52 44.46
N PRO A 417 4.69 8.25 45.59
CA PRO A 417 5.36 9.55 45.63
C PRO A 417 6.88 9.44 45.49
N GLU A 418 7.49 8.35 45.97
CA GLU A 418 8.94 8.14 45.85
C GLU A 418 9.34 7.94 44.39
N LYS A 419 8.57 7.14 43.63
CA LYS A 419 8.85 6.94 42.20
C LYS A 419 8.60 8.21 41.41
N TYR A 420 7.56 8.97 41.73
CA TYR A 420 7.29 10.26 41.09
C TYR A 420 8.46 11.24 41.28
N GLU A 421 9.00 11.33 42.49
CA GLU A 421 10.18 12.17 42.78
C GLU A 421 11.43 11.72 42.01
N TRP A 422 11.63 10.41 41.85
CA TRP A 422 12.70 9.87 41.00
C TRP A 422 12.51 10.27 39.53
N VAL A 423 11.29 10.16 38.99
CA VAL A 423 10.99 10.56 37.61
C VAL A 423 11.24 12.05 37.40
N LEU A 424 10.84 12.90 38.34
CA LEU A 424 11.10 14.34 38.26
C LEU A 424 12.59 14.64 38.23
N LYS A 425 13.39 14.04 39.13
CA LYS A 425 14.85 14.21 39.14
C LYS A 425 15.50 13.79 37.84
N GLU A 426 15.03 12.68 37.25
CA GLU A 426 15.61 12.17 36.01
C GLU A 426 15.23 13.00 34.79
N LEU A 427 13.98 13.46 34.70
CA LEU A 427 13.55 14.41 33.67
C LEU A 427 14.28 15.75 33.81
N GLU A 428 14.44 16.25 35.05
CA GLU A 428 15.18 17.48 35.35
C GLU A 428 16.62 17.40 34.86
N ARG A 429 17.29 16.29 35.20
CA ARG A 429 18.67 16.00 34.78
C ARG A 429 18.77 15.87 33.27
N GLY A 430 17.90 15.07 32.64
CA GLY A 430 17.95 14.81 31.20
C GLY A 430 17.68 16.06 30.37
N ILE A 431 16.64 16.83 30.71
CA ILE A 431 16.31 18.08 30.03
C ILE A 431 17.43 19.10 30.20
N ALA A 432 17.94 19.32 31.41
CA ALA A 432 19.02 20.28 31.65
C ALA A 432 20.32 19.90 30.92
N GLN A 433 20.62 18.60 30.84
CA GLN A 433 21.82 18.10 30.15
C GLN A 433 21.77 18.38 28.64
N VAL A 434 20.62 18.24 28.00
CA VAL A 434 20.47 18.37 26.54
C VAL A 434 20.18 19.79 26.07
N THR A 435 19.49 20.62 26.87
CA THR A 435 19.13 21.99 26.46
C THR A 435 20.08 23.06 26.99
N LYS A 436 20.73 22.81 28.13
CA LYS A 436 21.45 23.81 28.93
C LYS A 436 20.58 24.99 29.42
N LEU A 437 19.26 24.83 29.40
CA LEU A 437 18.31 25.83 29.89
C LEU A 437 17.83 25.51 31.31
N PRO A 438 17.31 26.50 32.06
CA PRO A 438 16.76 26.27 33.39
C PRO A 438 15.54 25.33 33.34
N VAL A 439 15.51 24.37 34.27
CA VAL A 439 14.37 23.46 34.46
C VAL A 439 13.75 23.76 35.82
N GLN A 440 12.43 23.89 35.85
CA GLN A 440 11.67 24.24 37.05
C GLN A 440 10.64 23.17 37.40
N ARG A 441 10.38 23.00 38.69
CA ARG A 441 9.32 22.09 39.16
C ARG A 441 7.99 22.82 39.22
N SER A 442 6.94 22.15 38.77
CA SER A 442 5.59 22.73 38.74
C SER A 442 4.98 22.76 40.14
N PRO A 443 4.25 23.84 40.51
CA PRO A 443 3.42 23.84 41.71
C PRO A 443 2.19 22.92 41.55
N VAL A 444 1.80 22.59 40.32
CA VAL A 444 0.75 21.62 40.00
C VAL A 444 1.39 20.25 39.75
N PRO A 445 1.00 19.19 40.48
CA PRO A 445 1.52 17.84 40.27
C PRO A 445 1.32 17.36 38.83
N GLY A 446 2.20 16.45 38.39
CA GLY A 446 2.15 15.85 37.06
C GLY A 446 2.91 16.61 35.97
N TRP A 447 3.67 17.65 36.32
CA TRP A 447 4.36 18.51 35.36
C TRP A 447 5.81 18.85 35.74
N ILE A 448 6.68 18.99 34.74
CA ILE A 448 8.04 19.54 34.84
C ILE A 448 8.25 20.63 33.78
N GLY A 449 8.87 21.76 34.15
CA GLY A 449 8.92 22.96 33.32
C GLY A 449 10.31 23.23 32.74
N LEU A 450 10.37 23.66 31.49
CA LEU A 450 11.57 24.20 30.84
C LEU A 450 11.39 25.70 30.62
N GLU A 451 12.29 26.51 31.13
CA GLU A 451 12.30 27.95 30.90
C GLU A 451 12.98 28.26 29.56
N CYS A 452 12.21 28.76 28.60
CA CYS A 452 12.73 29.19 27.30
C CYS A 452 13.29 30.61 27.40
N THR A 453 14.18 30.98 26.47
CA THR A 453 14.84 32.31 26.47
C THR A 453 13.86 33.46 26.30
N ASP A 454 12.77 33.23 25.58
CA ASP A 454 11.72 34.20 25.28
C ASP A 454 10.41 33.47 24.91
N GLU A 455 9.33 34.24 24.78
CA GLU A 455 8.02 33.71 24.39
C GLU A 455 8.01 33.15 22.96
N GLU A 456 8.88 33.65 22.07
CA GLU A 456 8.93 33.22 20.67
C GLU A 456 9.43 31.78 20.58
N MET A 457 10.53 31.49 21.26
CA MET A 457 11.08 30.15 21.45
C MET A 457 10.03 29.22 22.08
N ALA A 458 9.35 29.67 23.13
CA ALA A 458 8.32 28.86 23.79
C ALA A 458 7.17 28.51 22.84
N ILE A 459 6.67 29.46 22.04
CA ILE A 459 5.59 29.22 21.07
C ILE A 459 6.05 28.27 19.96
N TRP A 460 7.26 28.46 19.44
CA TRP A 460 7.78 27.62 18.37
C TRP A 460 8.00 26.18 18.84
N LEU A 461 8.67 26.02 20.00
CA LEU A 461 8.92 24.72 20.61
C LEU A 461 7.60 24.01 20.94
N LEU A 462 6.62 24.70 21.53
CA LEU A 462 5.28 24.13 21.79
C LEU A 462 4.69 23.48 20.54
N ARG A 463 4.67 24.21 19.41
CA ARG A 463 4.12 23.71 18.15
C ARG A 463 4.88 22.50 17.63
N ALA A 464 6.20 22.54 17.69
CA ALA A 464 7.04 21.44 17.22
C ALA A 464 6.87 20.17 18.08
N ILE A 465 6.76 20.34 19.40
CA ILE A 465 6.69 19.23 20.36
C ILE A 465 5.33 18.53 20.31
N VAL A 466 4.22 19.27 20.14
CA VAL A 466 2.88 18.67 20.03
C VAL A 466 2.77 17.73 18.82
N VAL A 467 3.45 18.05 17.71
CA VAL A 467 3.49 17.18 16.51
C VAL A 467 4.23 15.86 16.78
N GLU A 468 5.09 15.81 17.80
CA GLU A 468 5.82 14.61 18.23
C GLU A 468 5.06 13.77 19.29
N ASN A 469 3.74 14.01 19.46
CA ASN A 469 2.84 13.30 20.39
C ASN A 469 3.21 13.44 21.88
N VAL A 470 3.83 14.55 22.28
CA VAL A 470 4.02 14.91 23.69
C VAL A 470 3.13 16.10 24.03
N THR A 471 2.24 15.94 25.02
CA THR A 471 1.43 17.07 25.50
C THR A 471 2.35 18.10 26.15
N VAL A 472 2.16 19.37 25.82
CA VAL A 472 2.90 20.47 26.45
C VAL A 472 1.94 21.60 26.75
N ARG A 473 2.04 22.14 27.97
CA ARG A 473 1.32 23.34 28.38
C ARG A 473 2.29 24.51 28.45
N ARG A 474 1.95 25.66 27.86
CA ARG A 474 2.76 26.88 27.95
C ARG A 474 2.16 27.86 28.94
N GLU A 475 3.00 28.41 29.80
CA GLU A 475 2.72 29.59 30.62
C GLU A 475 3.87 30.59 30.38
N ASP A 476 3.57 31.71 29.72
CA ASP A 476 4.58 32.69 29.28
C ASP A 476 5.74 32.05 28.50
N ASN A 477 6.98 32.19 28.97
CA ASN A 477 8.18 31.59 28.37
C ASN A 477 8.47 30.17 28.92
N VAL A 478 7.60 29.58 29.73
CA VAL A 478 7.81 28.25 30.32
C VAL A 478 6.97 27.19 29.60
N LEU A 479 7.61 26.07 29.26
CA LEU A 479 6.95 24.88 28.73
C LEU A 479 6.89 23.76 29.78
N TRP A 480 5.67 23.33 30.10
CA TRP A 480 5.38 22.27 31.05
C TRP A 480 5.16 20.94 30.32
N PHE A 481 5.94 19.93 30.69
CA PHE A 481 5.90 18.56 30.17
C PHE A 481 5.29 17.60 31.19
N PRO A 482 4.59 16.54 30.74
CA PRO A 482 3.98 15.57 31.62
C PRO A 482 5.05 14.77 32.37
N ALA A 483 4.77 14.49 33.63
CA ALA A 483 5.57 13.63 34.49
C ALA A 483 4.65 12.74 35.32
N GLY A 484 5.04 11.48 35.53
CA GLY A 484 4.23 10.53 36.26
C GLY A 484 5.04 9.39 36.86
N PRO A 485 4.61 8.80 37.99
CA PRO A 485 5.35 7.71 38.63
C PRO A 485 5.46 6.46 37.75
N HIS A 486 4.54 6.25 36.82
CA HIS A 486 4.59 5.11 35.89
C HIS A 486 5.53 5.33 34.68
N PHE A 487 6.17 6.50 34.57
CA PHE A 487 7.04 6.81 33.43
C PHE A 487 8.31 5.96 33.51
N ARG A 488 8.62 5.27 32.41
CA ARG A 488 9.77 4.38 32.30
C ARG A 488 10.90 5.07 31.56
N LEU A 489 12.12 4.74 31.98
CA LEU A 489 13.35 5.34 31.46
C LEU A 489 13.48 5.17 29.94
N GLU A 490 13.36 3.95 29.44
CA GLU A 490 13.49 3.62 28.01
C GLU A 490 12.30 4.06 27.12
N ARG A 491 11.24 4.60 27.73
CA ARG A 491 9.98 4.94 27.06
C ARG A 491 9.59 6.39 27.33
N GLU A 492 8.71 6.63 28.30
CA GLU A 492 8.08 7.94 28.51
C GLU A 492 9.12 9.03 28.85
N ILE A 493 10.11 8.73 29.70
CA ILE A 493 11.16 9.69 30.08
C ILE A 493 12.03 10.03 28.87
N LYS A 494 12.54 9.00 28.18
CA LYS A 494 13.34 9.16 26.98
C LYS A 494 12.60 9.94 25.88
N ASN A 495 11.29 9.75 25.73
CA ASN A 495 10.50 10.50 24.76
C ASN A 495 10.52 11.99 25.03
N VAL A 496 10.22 12.39 26.29
CA VAL A 496 10.22 13.79 26.69
C VAL A 496 11.61 14.40 26.46
N VAL A 497 12.67 13.76 26.95
CA VAL A 497 14.04 14.30 26.82
C VAL A 497 14.48 14.39 25.34
N THR A 498 14.17 13.38 24.52
CA THR A 498 14.55 13.36 23.10
C THR A 498 13.84 14.45 22.30
N VAL A 499 12.54 14.61 22.51
CA VAL A 499 11.73 15.62 21.79
C VAL A 499 12.16 17.03 22.18
N VAL A 500 12.43 17.26 23.47
CA VAL A 500 12.96 18.53 23.96
C VAL A 500 14.35 18.82 23.39
N ALA A 501 15.24 17.83 23.39
CA ALA A 501 16.57 17.97 22.79
C ALA A 501 16.48 18.35 21.31
N LYS A 502 15.68 17.62 20.53
CA LYS A 502 15.53 17.82 19.09
C LYS A 502 15.02 19.22 18.75
N THR A 503 13.95 19.61 19.41
CA THR A 503 13.28 20.89 19.11
C THR A 503 14.13 22.08 19.57
N THR A 504 14.79 21.98 20.74
CA THR A 504 15.68 23.04 21.24
C THR A 504 16.92 23.21 20.35
N HIS A 505 17.54 22.10 19.93
CA HIS A 505 18.72 22.14 19.05
C HIS A 505 18.38 22.75 17.69
N TYR A 506 17.23 22.36 17.11
CA TYR A 506 16.77 22.94 15.85
C TYR A 506 16.52 24.45 15.96
N TRP A 507 15.88 24.89 17.04
CA TRP A 507 15.67 26.31 17.31
C TRP A 507 17.00 27.08 17.33
N GLN A 508 17.98 26.58 18.10
CA GLN A 508 19.30 27.20 18.25
C GLN A 508 20.08 27.27 16.94
N GLU A 509 20.05 26.22 16.12
CA GLU A 509 20.84 26.14 14.88
C GLU A 509 20.19 26.85 13.69
N HIS A 510 18.86 26.88 13.62
CA HIS A 510 18.16 27.25 12.38
C HIS A 510 17.16 28.40 12.52
N ILE A 511 16.56 28.62 13.70
CA ILE A 511 15.48 29.60 13.86
C ILE A 511 15.95 30.87 14.56
N ALA A 512 16.79 30.77 15.59
CA ALA A 512 17.29 31.90 16.36
C ALA A 512 18.02 32.97 15.51
N GLY A 513 18.51 32.60 14.32
CA GLY A 513 19.17 33.51 13.37
C GLY A 513 18.24 34.21 12.35
N LEU A 514 16.96 33.83 12.24
CA LEU A 514 16.05 34.37 11.23
C LEU A 514 15.44 35.74 11.66
N PRO A 515 14.93 36.58 10.74
CA PRO A 515 14.16 37.79 11.10
C PRO A 515 12.81 37.44 11.73
N VAL A 516 12.30 38.27 12.66
CA VAL A 516 11.04 38.04 13.42
C VAL A 516 9.81 37.76 12.54
N GLY A 517 9.75 38.28 11.31
CA GLY A 517 8.66 38.00 10.37
C GLY A 517 8.72 36.62 9.67
N ALA A 518 9.82 35.88 9.84
CA ALA A 518 10.09 34.59 9.22
C ALA A 518 10.26 33.45 10.25
N ARG A 519 10.12 33.75 11.55
CA ARG A 519 10.24 32.80 12.67
C ARG A 519 8.91 32.12 13.01
#